data_AF-A0A815GRU6-F1
#
_entry.id   AF-A0A815GRU6-F1
#
_cell.length_a   1.000
_cell.length_b   1.000
_cell.length_c   1.000
_cell.angle_alpha   90.00
_cell.angle_beta   90.00
_cell.angle_gamma   90.00
#
_symmetry.space_group_name_H-M   'P 1'
#
loop_
_entity.id
_entity.type
_entity.pdbx_description
1 polymer ?
#
loop_
_entity_poly.entity_id
_entity_poly.type
_entity_poly.pdbx_seq_one_letter_code
_entity_poly.pdbx_strand_id
1 'polypeptide(L)'
;MAMTFLLPFFKGKTLESEFGFVNYYHSQPINRALHTCAIPLLIFGILTMTYSIDYHLSILFSIAYCVVVFLFDSKTALAYVLLFGALFCAMIISSSQHHPSIFSGFVVFFSGLILQGLGHYIFQRSAPAFRSFEAIFTTPVFLMMYLITDHKSPFWKNVQNETNKWKQMLNNEEKKY
;
A
#
# COMPACT_ATOMS: atom_id res chain seq x y z
N MET A 1 21.48 -0.52 5.25
CA MET A 1 21.34 -0.07 6.65
C MET A 1 19.89 0.32 6.97
N ALA A 2 19.21 1.12 6.14
CA ALA A 2 17.82 1.55 6.37
C ALA A 2 16.78 0.42 6.55
N MET A 3 16.86 -0.66 5.76
CA MET A 3 15.90 -1.79 5.83
C MET A 3 15.88 -2.50 7.20
N THR A 4 16.98 -2.45 7.96
CA THR A 4 17.06 -3.15 9.27
C THR A 4 16.06 -2.61 10.29
N PHE A 5 15.67 -1.33 10.18
CA PHE A 5 14.65 -0.72 11.03
C PHE A 5 13.24 -1.27 10.79
N LEU A 6 12.98 -1.84 9.61
CA LEU A 6 11.66 -2.35 9.23
C LEU A 6 11.44 -3.82 9.63
N LEU A 7 12.53 -4.58 9.84
CA LEU A 7 12.47 -6.01 10.13
C LEU A 7 11.56 -6.40 11.31
N PRO A 8 11.49 -5.64 12.43
CA PRO A 8 10.57 -5.96 13.53
C PRO A 8 9.09 -5.91 13.14
N PHE A 9 8.75 -5.23 12.05
CA PHE A 9 7.37 -5.10 11.55
C PHE A 9 7.04 -6.13 10.48
N PHE A 10 8.03 -6.88 9.97
CA PHE A 10 7.84 -7.91 8.96
C PHE A 10 7.54 -9.28 9.60
N LYS A 11 6.81 -10.12 8.88
CA LYS A 11 6.67 -11.54 9.15
C LYS A 11 7.89 -12.31 8.61
N GLY A 12 8.40 -11.86 7.47
CA GLY A 12 9.62 -12.38 6.84
C GLY A 12 10.91 -11.83 7.47
N LYS A 13 12.02 -12.57 7.31
CA LYS A 13 13.36 -12.11 7.74
C LYS A 13 14.02 -11.13 6.76
N THR A 14 13.45 -10.99 5.56
CA THR A 14 13.91 -10.09 4.51
C THR A 14 12.72 -9.44 3.81
N LEU A 15 12.98 -8.38 3.05
CA LEU A 15 11.95 -7.71 2.26
C LEU A 15 11.34 -8.65 1.22
N GLU A 16 12.14 -9.48 0.55
CA GLU A 16 11.66 -10.44 -0.44
C GLU A 16 10.69 -11.44 0.17
N SER A 17 10.94 -11.87 1.41
CA SER A 17 10.07 -12.79 2.14
C SER A 17 8.76 -12.13 2.55
N GLU A 18 8.82 -10.88 3.01
CA GLU A 18 7.63 -10.08 3.32
C GLU A 18 6.80 -9.81 2.06
N PHE A 19 7.44 -9.45 0.96
CA PHE A 19 6.78 -9.23 -0.33
C PHE A 19 6.26 -10.53 -0.94
N GLY A 20 6.89 -11.67 -0.66
CA GLY A 20 6.36 -12.98 -1.02
C GLY A 20 5.03 -13.28 -0.33
N PHE A 21 4.89 -12.90 0.95
CA PHE A 21 3.62 -12.97 1.68
C PHE A 21 2.57 -12.05 1.05
N VAL A 22 2.89 -10.78 0.81
CA VAL A 22 1.96 -9.83 0.19
C VAL A 22 1.53 -10.29 -1.20
N ASN A 23 2.47 -10.77 -2.03
CA ASN A 23 2.21 -11.25 -3.38
C ASN A 23 1.32 -12.50 -3.39
N TYR A 24 1.40 -13.36 -2.37
CA TYR A 24 0.49 -14.50 -2.24
C TYR A 24 -0.97 -14.05 -2.18
N TYR A 25 -1.28 -13.02 -1.37
CA TYR A 25 -2.63 -12.46 -1.27
C TYR A 25 -3.03 -11.59 -2.47
N HIS A 26 -2.07 -10.94 -3.13
CA HIS A 26 -2.33 -10.02 -4.24
C HIS A 26 -1.93 -10.59 -5.61
N SER A 27 -1.87 -11.91 -5.76
CA SER A 27 -1.40 -12.55 -7.00
C SER A 27 -2.37 -12.36 -8.17
N GLN A 28 -3.67 -12.20 -7.89
CA GLN A 28 -4.70 -12.02 -8.92
C GLN A 28 -4.59 -10.61 -9.54
N PRO A 29 -4.47 -10.48 -10.88
CA PRO A 29 -4.28 -9.17 -11.53
C PRO A 29 -5.40 -8.17 -11.23
N ILE A 30 -6.65 -8.62 -11.19
CA ILE A 30 -7.80 -7.75 -10.90
C ILE A 30 -7.76 -7.29 -9.43
N ASN A 31 -7.47 -8.18 -8.48
CA ASN A 31 -7.31 -7.80 -7.07
C ASN A 31 -6.22 -6.72 -6.94
N ARG A 32 -5.08 -6.95 -7.58
CA ARG A 32 -3.96 -6.01 -7.60
C ARG A 32 -4.36 -4.64 -8.16
N ALA A 33 -5.09 -4.63 -9.29
CA ALA A 33 -5.57 -3.39 -9.90
C ALA A 33 -6.51 -2.60 -8.99
N LEU A 34 -7.46 -3.28 -8.32
CA LEU A 34 -8.36 -2.64 -7.35
C LEU A 34 -7.59 -1.99 -6.22
N HIS A 35 -6.60 -2.68 -5.65
CA HIS A 35 -5.75 -2.11 -4.60
C HIS A 35 -4.90 -0.94 -5.09
N THR A 36 -4.31 -1.06 -6.28
CA THR A 36 -3.53 0.03 -6.91
C THR A 36 -4.37 1.28 -7.09
N CYS A 37 -5.62 1.14 -7.56
CA CYS A 37 -6.53 2.28 -7.71
C CYS A 37 -7.04 2.83 -6.37
N ALA A 38 -7.16 1.98 -5.35
CA ALA A 38 -7.60 2.39 -4.03
C ALA A 38 -6.55 3.21 -3.27
N ILE A 39 -5.25 2.96 -3.47
CA ILE A 39 -4.17 3.66 -2.76
C ILE A 39 -4.26 5.20 -2.92
N PRO A 40 -4.36 5.76 -4.14
CA PRO A 40 -4.56 7.20 -4.31
C PRO A 40 -5.80 7.74 -3.60
N LEU A 41 -6.91 7.00 -3.58
CA LEU A 41 -8.14 7.41 -2.90
C LEU A 41 -7.96 7.45 -1.39
N LEU A 42 -7.31 6.43 -0.81
CA LEU A 42 -7.00 6.40 0.62
C LEU A 42 -6.09 7.55 1.02
N ILE A 43 -5.02 7.80 0.25
CA ILE A 43 -4.11 8.92 0.50
C ILE A 43 -4.85 10.25 0.36
N PHE A 44 -5.60 10.44 -0.72
CA PHE A 44 -6.34 11.68 -0.95
C PHE A 44 -7.40 11.93 0.13
N GLY A 45 -8.10 10.90 0.60
CA GLY A 45 -9.04 10.99 1.71
C GLY A 45 -8.36 11.45 3.01
N ILE A 46 -7.20 10.87 3.36
CA ILE A 46 -6.41 11.29 4.54
C ILE A 46 -5.89 12.72 4.38
N LEU A 47 -5.35 13.07 3.20
CA LEU A 47 -4.89 14.43 2.92
C LEU A 47 -6.04 15.43 3.08
N THR A 48 -7.21 15.13 2.53
CA THR A 48 -8.40 15.98 2.65
C THR A 48 -8.82 16.15 4.11
N MET A 49 -8.93 15.05 4.88
CA MET A 49 -9.31 15.11 6.30
C MET A 49 -8.32 15.92 7.13
N THR A 50 -7.02 15.70 6.93
CA THR A 50 -5.97 16.44 7.65
C THR A 50 -5.94 17.91 7.25
N TYR A 51 -6.13 18.22 5.97
CA TYR A 51 -6.13 19.60 5.46
C TYR A 51 -7.31 20.40 5.98
N SER A 52 -8.49 19.77 6.09
CA SER A 52 -9.68 20.39 6.68
C SER A 52 -9.49 20.79 8.14
N ILE A 53 -8.52 20.18 8.85
CA ILE A 53 -8.16 20.54 10.23
C ILE A 53 -7.04 21.59 10.20
N ASP A 54 -5.92 21.24 9.56
CA ASP A 54 -4.74 22.09 9.38
C ASP A 54 -3.90 21.55 8.21
N TYR A 55 -3.65 22.38 7.20
CA TYR A 55 -2.86 21.98 6.03
C TYR A 55 -1.43 21.53 6.37
N HIS A 56 -0.85 22.01 7.48
CA HIS A 56 0.45 21.55 7.97
C HIS A 56 0.44 20.07 8.36
N LEU A 57 -0.69 19.54 8.85
CA LEU A 57 -0.83 18.11 9.16
C LEU A 57 -0.75 17.26 7.90
N SER A 58 -1.33 17.72 6.79
CA SER A 58 -1.24 17.02 5.50
C SER A 58 0.19 17.00 4.97
N ILE A 59 0.93 18.11 5.12
CA ILE A 59 2.35 18.17 4.76
C ILE A 59 3.16 17.21 5.64
N LEU A 60 2.97 17.25 6.97
CA LEU A 60 3.67 16.39 7.91
C LEU A 60 3.39 14.91 7.63
N PHE A 61 2.13 14.55 7.37
CA PHE A 61 1.73 13.20 6.98
C PHE A 61 2.45 12.76 5.70
N SER A 62 2.46 13.61 4.67
CA SER A 62 3.11 13.30 3.38
C SER A 62 4.61 13.05 3.55
N ILE A 63 5.30 13.91 4.31
CA ILE A 63 6.73 13.78 4.60
C ILE A 63 7.00 12.51 5.40
N ALA A 64 6.26 12.30 6.50
CA ALA A 64 6.44 11.13 7.36
C ALA A 64 6.23 9.83 6.58
N TYR A 65 5.19 9.76 5.73
CA TYR A 65 4.94 8.60 4.89
C TYR A 65 6.09 8.35 3.92
N CYS A 66 6.55 9.38 3.20
CA CYS A 66 7.65 9.25 2.24
C CYS A 66 8.98 8.86 2.92
N VAL A 67 9.25 9.36 4.13
CA VAL A 67 10.43 8.97 4.92
C VAL A 67 10.37 7.48 5.24
N VAL A 68 9.22 6.95 5.65
CA VAL A 68 9.06 5.51 5.90
C VAL A 68 9.25 4.71 4.62
N VAL A 69 8.64 5.13 3.49
CA VAL A 69 8.82 4.45 2.19
C VAL A 69 10.27 4.46 1.73
N PHE A 70 11.02 5.54 2.00
CA PHE A 70 12.45 5.62 1.70
C PHE A 70 13.27 4.54 2.41
N LEU A 71 12.82 4.06 3.58
CA LEU A 71 13.46 2.95 4.28
C LEU A 71 13.31 1.61 3.55
N PHE A 72 12.30 1.47 2.68
CA PHE A 72 12.11 0.30 1.81
C PHE A 72 12.95 0.42 0.54
N ASP A 73 12.72 1.49 -0.24
CA ASP A 73 13.38 1.72 -1.53
C ASP A 73 13.28 3.19 -1.96
N SER A 74 14.41 3.76 -2.37
CA SER A 74 14.51 5.18 -2.74
C SER A 74 13.74 5.55 -4.03
N LYS A 75 13.70 4.66 -5.02
CA LYS A 75 12.96 4.91 -6.28
C LYS A 75 11.46 4.91 -6.04
N THR A 76 11.00 4.00 -5.20
CA THR A 76 9.61 3.92 -4.76
C THR A 76 9.23 5.14 -3.93
N ALA A 77 10.11 5.60 -3.04
CA ALA A 77 9.91 6.84 -2.31
C ALA A 77 9.75 8.05 -3.24
N LEU A 78 10.57 8.14 -4.30
CA LEU A 78 10.41 9.18 -5.31
C LEU A 78 9.04 9.11 -6.01
N ALA A 79 8.58 7.91 -6.38
CA ALA A 79 7.24 7.73 -6.96
C ALA A 79 6.14 8.20 -5.99
N TYR A 80 6.27 7.91 -4.70
CA TYR A 80 5.35 8.41 -3.68
C TYR A 80 5.44 9.92 -3.50
N VAL A 81 6.62 10.53 -3.52
CA VAL A 81 6.76 12.01 -3.47
C VAL A 81 6.00 12.66 -4.62
N LEU A 82 6.11 12.11 -5.83
CA LEU A 82 5.37 12.60 -7.00
C LEU A 82 3.86 12.39 -6.85
N LEU A 83 3.43 11.21 -6.37
CA LEU A 83 2.01 10.93 -6.11
C LEU A 83 1.42 11.88 -5.06
N PHE A 84 2.07 12.02 -3.91
CA PHE A 84 1.67 12.94 -2.85
C PHE A 84 1.64 14.38 -3.36
N GLY A 85 2.66 14.83 -4.10
CA GLY A 85 2.69 16.16 -4.70
C GLY A 85 1.50 16.39 -5.65
N ALA A 86 1.21 15.44 -6.54
CA ALA A 86 0.07 15.54 -7.46
C ALA A 86 -1.27 15.60 -6.72
N LEU A 87 -1.47 14.74 -5.71
CA LEU A 87 -2.68 14.71 -4.89
C LEU A 87 -2.83 15.99 -4.06
N PHE A 88 -1.73 16.53 -3.52
CA PHE A 88 -1.74 17.77 -2.77
C PHE A 88 -2.08 18.96 -3.67
N CYS A 89 -1.52 19.03 -4.89
CA CYS A 89 -1.91 20.03 -5.89
C CYS A 89 -3.40 19.92 -6.25
N ALA A 90 -3.92 18.71 -6.47
CA ALA A 90 -5.34 18.49 -6.75
C ALA A 90 -6.23 18.98 -5.60
N MET A 91 -5.79 18.76 -4.36
CA MET A 91 -6.49 19.25 -3.16
C MET A 91 -6.48 20.78 -3.08
N ILE A 92 -5.34 21.44 -3.33
CA ILE A 92 -5.27 22.92 -3.37
C ILE A 92 -6.24 23.47 -4.42
N ILE A 93 -6.21 22.92 -5.64
CA ILE A 93 -7.10 23.33 -6.74
C ILE A 93 -8.57 23.14 -6.32
N SER A 94 -8.92 21.99 -5.77
CA SER A 94 -10.27 21.73 -5.27
C SER A 94 -10.67 22.72 -4.18
N SER A 95 -9.74 23.05 -3.26
CA SER A 95 -9.97 23.98 -2.16
C SER A 95 -10.20 25.43 -2.60
N SER A 96 -9.62 25.82 -3.73
CA SER A 96 -9.82 27.15 -4.33
C SER A 96 -11.24 27.34 -4.89
N GLN A 97 -11.94 26.24 -5.20
CA GLN A 97 -13.31 26.25 -5.70
C GLN A 97 -14.32 26.03 -4.57
N HIS A 98 -14.01 25.13 -3.64
CA HIS A 98 -14.84 24.79 -2.49
C HIS A 98 -13.98 24.38 -1.30
N HIS A 99 -14.25 24.89 -0.09
CA HIS A 99 -13.54 24.41 1.10
C HIS A 99 -13.76 22.90 1.30
N PRO A 100 -12.71 22.07 1.28
CA PRO A 100 -12.86 20.64 1.47
C PRO A 100 -13.36 20.39 2.89
N SER A 101 -14.51 19.72 3.01
CA SER A 101 -15.03 19.31 4.30
C SER A 101 -14.35 18.02 4.75
N ILE A 102 -14.17 17.86 6.06
CA ILE A 102 -13.65 16.60 6.62
C ILE A 102 -14.51 15.39 6.17
N PHE A 103 -15.81 15.62 5.96
CA PHE A 103 -16.76 14.61 5.48
C PHE A 103 -16.45 14.14 4.05
N SER A 104 -16.07 15.03 3.13
CA SER A 104 -15.66 14.60 1.78
C SER A 104 -14.40 13.75 1.83
N GLY A 105 -13.46 14.05 2.73
CA GLY A 105 -12.29 13.22 3.00
C GLY A 105 -12.65 11.80 3.44
N PHE A 106 -13.61 11.65 4.37
CA PHE A 106 -14.15 10.34 4.75
C PHE A 106 -14.78 9.59 3.59
N VAL A 107 -15.61 10.25 2.76
CA VAL A 107 -16.26 9.62 1.61
C VAL A 107 -15.22 9.04 0.64
N VAL A 108 -14.18 9.82 0.30
CA VAL A 108 -13.12 9.33 -0.57
C VAL A 108 -12.36 8.18 0.09
N PHE A 109 -11.98 8.33 1.36
CA PHE A 109 -11.27 7.29 2.09
C PHE A 109 -12.04 5.95 2.13
N PHE A 110 -13.33 6.00 2.47
CA PHE A 110 -14.18 4.81 2.50
C PHE A 110 -14.40 4.20 1.12
N SER A 111 -14.45 4.99 0.04
CA SER A 111 -14.51 4.44 -1.31
C SER A 111 -13.25 3.63 -1.66
N GLY A 112 -12.07 4.09 -1.24
CA GLY A 112 -10.82 3.33 -1.32
C GLY A 112 -10.88 2.02 -0.53
N LEU A 113 -11.38 2.06 0.72
CA LEU A 113 -11.55 0.86 1.55
C LEU A 113 -12.51 -0.14 0.91
N ILE A 114 -13.62 0.33 0.32
CA ILE A 114 -14.57 -0.53 -0.38
C ILE A 114 -13.90 -1.22 -1.57
N LEU A 115 -13.11 -0.49 -2.37
CA LEU A 115 -12.39 -1.09 -3.49
C LEU A 115 -11.39 -2.18 -3.05
N GLN A 116 -10.65 -1.96 -1.96
CA GLN A 116 -9.77 -2.98 -1.39
C GLN A 116 -10.57 -4.18 -0.86
N GLY A 117 -11.65 -3.92 -0.13
CA GLY A 117 -12.53 -4.95 0.40
C GLY A 117 -13.16 -5.82 -0.69
N LEU A 118 -13.58 -5.22 -1.81
CA LEU A 118 -14.09 -5.94 -2.98
C LEU A 118 -13.04 -6.89 -3.57
N GLY A 119 -11.79 -6.45 -3.66
CA GLY A 119 -10.69 -7.28 -4.10
C GLY A 119 -10.51 -8.53 -3.22
N HIS A 120 -10.43 -8.34 -1.90
CA HIS A 120 -10.35 -9.47 -0.96
C HIS A 120 -11.59 -10.38 -1.00
N TYR A 121 -12.79 -9.79 -1.01
CA TYR A 121 -14.04 -10.56 -0.99
C TYR A 121 -14.18 -11.46 -2.23
N ILE A 122 -13.94 -10.92 -3.42
CA ILE A 122 -14.08 -11.65 -4.69
C ILE A 122 -13.04 -12.77 -4.81
N PHE A 123 -11.78 -12.50 -4.44
CA PHE A 123 -10.66 -13.39 -4.78
C PHE A 123 -10.15 -14.26 -3.63
N GLN A 124 -10.39 -13.87 -2.38
CA GLN A 124 -9.92 -14.61 -1.20
C GLN A 124 -11.07 -15.18 -0.36
N ARG A 125 -12.32 -14.73 -0.58
CA ARG A 125 -13.53 -15.14 0.16
C ARG A 125 -13.38 -15.15 1.68
N SER A 126 -12.41 -14.41 2.19
CA SER A 126 -12.03 -14.35 3.60
C SER A 126 -11.70 -12.92 3.95
N ALA A 127 -11.79 -12.60 5.23
CA ALA A 127 -11.37 -11.29 5.71
C ALA A 127 -9.87 -11.08 5.41
N PRO A 128 -9.46 -9.86 5.04
CA PRO A 128 -8.05 -9.56 4.83
C PRO A 128 -7.24 -9.93 6.07
N ALA A 129 -6.06 -10.51 5.87
CA ALA A 129 -5.09 -10.70 6.94
C ALA A 129 -4.66 -9.31 7.45
N PHE A 130 -5.31 -8.83 8.52
CA PHE A 130 -5.14 -7.44 8.94
C PHE A 130 -3.90 -7.28 9.83
N ARG A 131 -2.78 -6.92 9.20
CA ARG A 131 -1.60 -6.39 9.89
C ARG A 131 -1.47 -4.92 9.53
N SER A 132 -1.65 -4.03 10.51
CA SER A 132 -1.74 -2.59 10.25
C SER A 132 -0.52 -2.05 9.49
N PHE A 133 0.69 -2.48 9.85
CA PHE A 133 1.90 -2.08 9.15
C PHE A 133 1.91 -2.55 7.68
N GLU A 134 1.43 -3.77 7.44
CA GLU A 134 1.33 -4.34 6.10
C GLU A 134 0.29 -3.61 5.24
N ALA A 135 -0.85 -3.27 5.83
CA ALA A 135 -1.92 -2.54 5.15
C ALA A 135 -1.50 -1.09 4.81
N ILE A 136 -0.79 -0.42 5.72
CA ILE A 136 -0.42 0.99 5.57
C ILE A 136 0.83 1.18 4.72
N PHE A 137 1.85 0.32 4.87
CA PHE A 137 3.15 0.49 4.24
C PHE A 137 3.51 -0.65 3.29
N THR A 138 3.59 -1.89 3.77
CA THR A 138 4.16 -2.98 2.97
C THR A 138 3.39 -3.22 1.67
N THR A 139 2.06 -3.29 1.71
CA THR A 139 1.23 -3.55 0.54
C THR A 139 1.27 -2.38 -0.46
N PRO A 140 1.08 -1.11 -0.04
CA PRO A 140 1.23 0.01 -0.95
C PRO A 140 2.63 0.13 -1.57
N VAL A 141 3.70 -0.11 -0.81
CA VAL A 141 5.08 -0.10 -1.34
C VAL A 141 5.29 -1.23 -2.33
N PHE A 142 4.84 -2.45 -1.99
CA PHE A 142 4.89 -3.60 -2.89
C PHE A 142 4.20 -3.31 -4.23
N LEU A 143 2.99 -2.76 -4.19
CA LEU A 143 2.21 -2.47 -5.41
C LEU A 143 2.88 -1.39 -6.26
N MET A 144 3.39 -0.33 -5.65
CA MET A 144 4.13 0.70 -6.37
C MET A 144 5.42 0.14 -6.99
N MET A 145 6.21 -0.63 -6.23
CA MET A 145 7.39 -1.32 -6.76
C MET A 145 7.04 -2.23 -7.92
N TYR A 146 5.94 -2.97 -7.80
CA TYR A 146 5.46 -3.84 -8.87
C TYR A 146 5.16 -3.03 -10.14
N LEU A 147 4.63 -1.82 -10.05
CA LEU A 147 4.34 -1.01 -11.23
C LEU A 147 5.58 -0.42 -11.90
N ILE A 148 6.59 -0.04 -11.12
CA ILE A 148 7.69 0.82 -11.61
C ILE A 148 9.01 0.08 -11.84
N THR A 149 9.10 -1.22 -11.54
CA THR A 149 10.36 -1.97 -11.60
C THR A 149 10.30 -3.17 -12.53
N ASP A 150 11.46 -3.64 -13.00
CA ASP A 150 11.56 -4.79 -13.89
C ASP A 150 11.36 -6.12 -13.14
N HIS A 151 10.25 -6.79 -13.45
CA HIS A 151 9.88 -8.10 -12.92
C HIS A 151 10.86 -9.24 -13.23
N LYS A 152 11.79 -9.05 -14.17
CA LYS A 152 12.83 -10.04 -14.48
C LYS A 152 14.05 -9.94 -13.57
N SER A 153 14.13 -8.89 -12.73
CA SER A 153 15.24 -8.69 -11.81
C SER A 153 15.36 -9.82 -10.76
N PRO A 154 16.56 -10.05 -10.20
CA PRO A 154 16.77 -11.07 -9.17
C PRO A 154 15.85 -10.90 -7.95
N PHE A 155 15.51 -9.65 -7.59
CA PHE A 155 14.59 -9.34 -6.51
C PHE A 155 13.22 -9.98 -6.71
N TRP A 156 12.58 -9.77 -7.87
CA TRP A 156 11.26 -10.32 -8.16
C TRP A 156 11.27 -11.84 -8.31
N LYS A 157 12.36 -12.43 -8.79
CA LYS A 157 12.54 -13.89 -8.79
C LYS A 157 12.53 -14.43 -7.36
N ASN A 158 13.22 -13.77 -6.43
CA ASN A 158 13.22 -14.14 -5.01
C ASN A 158 11.84 -13.96 -4.37
N VAL A 159 11.15 -12.85 -4.64
CA VAL A 159 9.75 -12.63 -4.20
C VAL A 159 8.85 -13.76 -4.69
N GLN A 160 8.98 -14.19 -5.94
CA GLN A 160 8.19 -15.30 -6.49
C GLN A 160 8.52 -16.63 -5.82
N ASN A 161 9.80 -16.90 -5.52
CA ASN A 161 10.21 -18.09 -4.78
C ASN A 161 9.60 -18.10 -3.37
N GLU A 162 9.65 -16.98 -2.66
CA GLU A 162 9.02 -16.82 -1.34
C GLU A 162 7.49 -16.96 -1.41
N THR A 163 6.86 -16.42 -2.45
CA THR A 163 5.42 -16.61 -2.72
C THR A 163 5.08 -18.10 -2.88
N ASN A 164 5.90 -18.85 -3.60
CA ASN A 164 5.69 -20.29 -3.80
C ASN A 164 5.85 -21.08 -2.49
N LYS A 165 6.78 -20.69 -1.61
CA LYS A 165 6.91 -21.28 -0.27
C LYS A 165 5.63 -21.07 0.55
N TRP A 166 5.06 -19.86 0.55
CA TRP A 166 3.78 -19.59 1.22
C TRP A 166 2.64 -20.46 0.70
N LYS A 167 2.53 -20.63 -0.63
CA LYS A 167 1.54 -21.54 -1.23
C LYS A 167 1.70 -22.98 -0.71
N GLN A 168 2.93 -23.49 -0.68
CA GLN A 168 3.20 -24.84 -0.20
C GLN A 168 2.88 -25.01 1.29
N MET A 169 3.25 -24.03 2.13
CA MET A 169 2.98 -24.06 3.56
C MET A 169 1.48 -24.10 3.85
N LEU A 170 0.70 -23.22 3.23
CA LEU A 170 -0.75 -23.14 3.48
C LEU A 170 -1.49 -24.37 2.91
N ASN A 171 -1.12 -24.86 1.73
CA ASN A 171 -1.68 -26.10 1.19
C ASN A 171 -1.40 -27.33 2.08
N ASN A 172 -0.26 -27.34 2.78
CA ASN A 172 0.08 -28.42 3.71
C ASN A 172 -0.66 -28.29 5.05
N GLU A 173 -1.02 -27.08 5.46
CA GLU A 173 -1.86 -26.85 6.65
C GLU A 173 -3.31 -27.25 6.38
N GLU A 174 -3.87 -26.93 5.21
CA GLU A 174 -5.23 -27.35 4.83
C GLU A 174 -5.38 -28.87 4.79
N LYS A 175 -4.35 -29.60 4.35
CA LYS A 175 -4.35 -31.08 4.30
C LYS A 175 -4.26 -31.76 5.67
N LYS A 176 -3.97 -31.02 6.74
CA LYS A 176 -3.89 -31.58 8.11
C LYS A 176 -5.25 -31.63 8.81
N TYR A 177 -6.27 -31.02 8.20
CA TYR A 177 -7.66 -31.00 8.68
C TYR A 177 -8.56 -31.76 7.70
#